data_AF-A0A6A0I3D5-F1
#
_entry.id   AF-A0A6A0I3D5-F1
#
_cell.length_a   1.000
_cell.length_b   1.000
_cell.length_c   1.000
_cell.angle_alpha   90.00
_cell.angle_beta   90.00
_cell.angle_gamma   90.00
#
_symmetry.space_group_name_H-M   'P 1'
#
loop_
_entity.id
_entity.type
_entity.pdbx_description
1 polymer ?
#
loop_
_entity_poly.entity_id
_entity_poly.type
_entity_poly.pdbx_seq_one_letter_code
_entity_poly.pdbx_strand_id
1 'polypeptide(L)'
;MRRLSWLVVASLCACAPAGKNHPPHIPPPKDRTPPAKAAISEDYTKLLLGSAVLLEAEKDGFLSVLDVKYSPSGNYFLAIACGYECNDNIGFLFKSDGSAKQKITARWDFILQSRVEWSADGKYLYYYRINSTGADPPADAPPSGWVQVAAQSGAKSAATTRTLKTAANYSIFNVQPDDVLNVRAAAGATAAIVGTLSPTAKGIRVTGSGIAQGGNTWVPIRYQNLSGWVNQNYLCEE
;
A
#
# COMPACT_ATOMS: atom_id res chain seq x y z
N MET A 1 -30.92 -55.67 45.83
CA MET A 1 -30.14 -56.01 47.04
C MET A 1 -28.89 -56.77 46.64
N ARG A 2 -27.74 -56.38 47.21
CA ARG A 2 -26.43 -57.05 47.26
C ARG A 2 -25.79 -57.47 45.92
N ARG A 3 -24.71 -56.78 45.54
CA ARG A 3 -23.64 -57.38 44.74
C ARG A 3 -22.33 -57.32 45.53
N LEU A 4 -21.82 -58.51 45.81
CA LEU A 4 -20.49 -58.80 46.32
C LEU A 4 -19.44 -58.42 45.26
N SER A 5 -18.31 -57.87 45.73
CA SER A 5 -17.07 -57.74 44.98
C SER A 5 -16.08 -58.81 45.45
N TRP A 6 -15.39 -59.45 44.49
CA TRP A 6 -14.19 -60.27 44.72
C TRP A 6 -13.07 -59.82 43.78
N LEU A 7 -11.85 -59.99 44.29
CA LEU A 7 -10.52 -59.52 43.88
C LEU A 7 -10.11 -59.80 42.42
N VAL A 8 -9.20 -58.97 41.86
CA VAL A 8 -7.94 -59.39 41.21
C VAL A 8 -6.85 -58.29 41.33
N VAL A 9 -5.62 -58.78 41.49
CA VAL A 9 -4.27 -58.22 41.61
C VAL A 9 -3.84 -57.21 40.52
N ALA A 10 -2.99 -56.23 40.88
CA ALA A 10 -1.94 -55.71 39.99
C ALA A 10 -0.75 -55.13 40.78
N SER A 11 0.44 -55.69 40.52
CA SER A 11 1.77 -55.20 40.90
C SER A 11 2.29 -54.28 39.80
N LEU A 12 3.07 -53.24 40.10
CA LEU A 12 4.02 -52.61 39.15
C LEU A 12 5.02 -51.66 39.84
N CYS A 13 6.30 -52.02 39.66
CA CYS A 13 7.55 -51.24 39.51
C CYS A 13 7.78 -49.88 40.19
N ALA A 14 8.94 -49.77 40.83
CA ALA A 14 9.66 -48.53 41.13
C ALA A 14 10.40 -47.95 39.90
N CYS A 15 10.49 -46.62 39.77
CA CYS A 15 11.63 -45.93 39.12
C CYS A 15 11.66 -44.41 39.42
N ALA A 16 12.87 -43.85 39.34
CA ALA A 16 13.39 -42.56 39.83
C ALA A 16 12.76 -41.25 39.24
N PRO A 17 13.00 -40.07 39.87
CA PRO A 17 12.54 -38.78 39.34
C PRO A 17 13.33 -38.34 38.10
N ALA A 18 12.60 -37.95 37.06
CA ALA A 18 13.12 -37.42 35.81
C ALA A 18 13.77 -36.03 35.99
N GLY A 19 15.05 -35.92 35.62
CA GLY A 19 15.75 -34.65 35.48
C GLY A 19 15.17 -33.83 34.32
N LYS A 20 14.85 -32.55 34.57
CA LYS A 20 14.40 -31.60 33.55
C LYS A 20 15.59 -31.11 32.73
N ASN A 21 15.95 -31.82 31.67
CA ASN A 21 16.85 -31.28 30.65
C ASN A 21 16.10 -30.24 29.81
N HIS A 22 16.27 -28.96 30.12
CA HIS A 22 15.92 -27.89 29.17
C HIS A 22 16.96 -27.87 28.05
N PRO A 23 16.56 -27.86 26.77
CA PRO A 23 17.51 -27.60 25.70
C PRO A 23 18.12 -26.20 25.88
N PRO A 24 19.41 -26.01 25.56
CA PRO A 24 20.06 -24.71 25.71
C PRO A 24 19.33 -23.67 24.85
N HIS A 25 19.02 -22.53 25.46
CA HIS A 25 18.52 -21.36 24.77
C HIS A 25 19.59 -20.87 23.80
N ILE A 26 19.44 -21.16 22.50
CA ILE A 26 20.30 -20.60 21.44
C ILE A 26 19.88 -19.12 21.30
N PRO A 27 20.72 -18.14 21.68
CA PRO A 27 20.42 -16.74 21.41
C PRO A 27 20.34 -16.55 19.88
N PRO A 28 19.43 -15.69 19.39
CA PRO A 28 19.39 -15.37 17.97
C PRO A 28 20.78 -14.85 17.51
N PRO A 29 21.27 -15.26 16.33
CA PRO A 29 22.59 -14.86 15.85
C PRO A 29 22.69 -13.33 15.76
N LYS A 30 23.74 -12.77 16.38
CA LYS A 30 23.95 -11.33 16.55
C LYS A 30 24.38 -10.57 15.28
N ASP A 31 24.54 -11.25 14.14
CA ASP A 31 25.22 -10.72 12.95
C ASP A 31 24.37 -10.64 11.67
N ARG A 32 23.04 -10.55 11.75
CA ARG A 32 22.29 -10.10 10.56
C ARG A 32 22.28 -8.58 10.50
N THR A 33 23.26 -8.02 9.78
CA THR A 33 23.14 -6.66 9.23
C THR A 33 21.76 -6.56 8.58
N PRO A 34 20.96 -5.52 8.90
CA PRO A 34 19.69 -5.31 8.23
C PRO A 34 19.91 -5.34 6.72
N PRO A 35 19.00 -5.96 5.94
CA PRO A 35 19.12 -5.94 4.49
C PRO A 35 19.26 -4.49 4.04
N ALA A 36 20.22 -4.25 3.14
CA ALA A 36 20.48 -2.92 2.61
C ALA A 36 19.16 -2.35 2.05
N LYS A 37 18.89 -1.08 2.32
CA LYS A 37 17.80 -0.34 1.66
C LYS A 37 18.36 0.42 0.46
N ALA A 38 17.48 0.66 -0.50
CA ALA A 38 17.80 1.47 -1.65
C ALA A 38 18.03 2.91 -1.18
N ALA A 39 19.10 3.51 -1.68
CA ALA A 39 19.55 4.85 -1.31
C ALA A 39 19.75 5.69 -2.57
N ILE A 40 19.29 6.94 -2.52
CA ILE A 40 19.51 7.91 -3.59
C ILE A 40 20.93 8.47 -3.42
N SER A 41 21.70 8.58 -4.50
CA SER A 41 23.03 9.21 -4.46
C SER A 41 22.94 10.68 -4.12
N GLU A 42 24.03 11.28 -3.61
CA GLU A 42 24.05 12.69 -3.19
C GLU A 42 23.75 13.66 -4.34
N ASP A 43 24.13 13.31 -5.56
CA ASP A 43 23.84 14.07 -6.77
C ASP A 43 22.46 13.75 -7.37
N TYR A 44 21.70 12.86 -6.71
CA TYR A 44 20.38 12.36 -7.12
C TYR A 44 20.35 11.62 -8.47
N THR A 45 21.48 11.37 -9.11
CA THR A 45 21.52 10.75 -10.44
C THR A 45 21.41 9.22 -10.40
N LYS A 46 21.55 8.60 -9.22
CA LYS A 46 21.58 7.14 -9.06
C LYS A 46 20.67 6.67 -7.94
N LEU A 47 20.13 5.47 -8.11
CA LEU A 47 19.56 4.66 -7.04
C LEU A 47 20.48 3.47 -6.78
N LEU A 48 20.94 3.33 -5.54
CA LEU A 48 21.91 2.33 -5.11
C LEU A 48 21.26 1.33 -4.16
N LEU A 49 21.72 0.08 -4.16
CA LEU A 49 21.40 -0.93 -3.15
C LEU A 49 22.69 -1.58 -2.68
N GLY A 50 23.21 -1.13 -1.53
CA GLY A 50 24.59 -1.43 -1.15
C GLY A 50 25.56 -0.83 -2.17
N SER A 51 26.42 -1.65 -2.76
CA SER A 51 27.34 -1.24 -3.84
C SER A 51 26.74 -1.35 -5.25
N ALA A 52 25.54 -1.94 -5.40
CA ALA A 52 24.92 -2.12 -6.70
C ALA A 52 24.21 -0.82 -7.15
N VAL A 53 24.36 -0.47 -8.42
CA VAL A 53 23.60 0.62 -9.06
C VAL A 53 22.34 0.01 -9.69
N LEU A 54 21.16 0.39 -9.19
CA LEU A 54 19.86 -0.07 -9.70
C LEU A 54 19.31 0.85 -10.80
N LEU A 55 19.51 2.16 -10.63
CA LEU A 55 19.12 3.20 -11.59
C LEU A 55 20.26 4.19 -11.79
N GLU A 56 20.40 4.70 -13.01
CA GLU A 56 21.34 5.76 -13.37
C GLU A 56 20.73 6.69 -14.42
N ALA A 57 20.72 7.99 -14.15
CA ALA A 57 20.02 9.04 -14.89
C ALA A 57 20.18 8.93 -16.42
N GLU A 58 21.43 8.91 -16.90
CA GLU A 58 21.75 8.85 -18.32
C GLU A 58 21.29 7.54 -18.98
N LYS A 59 21.43 6.42 -18.27
CA LYS A 59 21.09 5.09 -18.81
C LYS A 59 19.60 4.83 -18.84
N ASP A 60 18.88 5.36 -17.84
CA ASP A 60 17.48 5.06 -17.60
C ASP A 60 16.52 6.19 -18.00
N GLY A 61 17.07 7.31 -18.46
CA GLY A 61 16.29 8.39 -19.05
C GLY A 61 15.51 9.22 -18.03
N PHE A 62 16.17 9.64 -16.95
CA PHE A 62 15.63 10.56 -15.95
C PHE A 62 16.66 11.60 -15.52
N LEU A 63 16.21 12.73 -14.95
CA LEU A 63 17.07 13.80 -14.43
C LEU A 63 17.59 13.50 -13.02
N SER A 64 16.69 13.13 -12.11
CA SER A 64 17.00 12.86 -10.71
C SER A 64 16.04 11.84 -10.10
N VAL A 65 16.50 11.05 -9.13
CA VAL A 65 15.62 10.23 -8.29
C VAL A 65 15.03 11.11 -7.19
N LEU A 66 13.71 11.13 -7.07
CA LEU A 66 12.97 12.00 -6.17
C LEU A 66 12.58 11.30 -4.87
N ASP A 67 12.14 10.05 -4.96
CA ASP A 67 11.61 9.33 -3.80
C ASP A 67 11.72 7.81 -3.95
N VAL A 68 11.74 7.11 -2.82
CA VAL A 68 11.70 5.65 -2.72
C VAL A 68 10.65 5.25 -1.67
N LYS A 69 9.59 4.58 -2.12
CA LYS A 69 8.47 4.13 -1.27
C LYS A 69 8.41 2.62 -1.19
N TYR A 70 8.76 2.07 -0.03
CA TYR A 70 8.69 0.62 0.25
C TYR A 70 7.26 0.15 0.50
N SER A 71 6.95 -1.06 0.05
CA SER A 71 5.72 -1.75 0.44
C SER A 71 5.72 -2.06 1.95
N PRO A 72 4.54 -2.14 2.60
CA PRO A 72 4.46 -2.48 4.03
C PRO A 72 5.10 -3.84 4.36
N SER A 73 5.05 -4.78 3.42
CA SER A 73 5.71 -6.09 3.54
C SER A 73 7.23 -6.04 3.41
N GLY A 74 7.79 -4.93 2.92
CA GLY A 74 9.22 -4.79 2.63
C GLY A 74 9.72 -5.63 1.45
N ASN A 75 8.82 -6.25 0.69
CA ASN A 75 9.16 -7.12 -0.44
C ASN A 75 9.35 -6.37 -1.76
N TYR A 76 8.82 -5.15 -1.85
CA TYR A 76 8.87 -4.32 -3.05
C TYR A 76 9.15 -2.87 -2.66
N PHE A 77 9.64 -2.08 -3.62
CA PHE A 77 9.64 -0.63 -3.51
C PHE A 77 9.41 0.02 -4.86
N LEU A 78 8.81 1.21 -4.81
CA LEU A 78 8.70 2.13 -5.93
C LEU A 78 9.83 3.15 -5.82
N ALA A 79 10.57 3.37 -6.90
CA ALA A 79 11.39 4.55 -7.09
C ALA A 79 10.68 5.52 -8.03
N ILE A 80 10.61 6.79 -7.65
CA ILE A 80 10.04 7.86 -8.48
C ILE A 80 11.20 8.76 -8.90
N ALA A 81 11.33 9.02 -10.19
CA ALA A 81 12.36 9.89 -10.75
C ALA A 81 11.74 11.03 -11.55
N CYS A 82 12.37 12.20 -11.57
CA CYS A 82 12.02 13.30 -12.46
C CYS A 82 12.44 12.93 -13.88
N GLY A 83 11.55 12.99 -14.87
CA GLY A 83 11.91 12.70 -16.26
C GLY A 83 12.61 13.88 -16.95
N TYR A 84 13.21 13.62 -18.11
CA TYR A 84 13.73 14.68 -18.99
C TYR A 84 12.61 15.44 -19.70
N GLU A 85 12.82 16.73 -19.99
CA GLU A 85 12.11 17.55 -20.98
C GLU A 85 10.65 17.13 -21.23
N CYS A 86 9.72 17.73 -20.46
CA CYS A 86 8.29 17.52 -20.64
C CYS A 86 7.82 16.09 -20.24
N ASN A 87 8.65 15.32 -19.53
CA ASN A 87 8.27 14.06 -18.89
C ASN A 87 8.27 14.25 -17.38
N ASP A 88 7.11 14.58 -16.80
CA ASP A 88 7.01 15.13 -15.45
C ASP A 88 7.56 14.18 -14.36
N ASN A 89 7.30 12.87 -14.44
CA ASN A 89 8.02 11.86 -13.65
C ASN A 89 7.93 10.42 -14.21
N ILE A 90 8.81 9.56 -13.69
CA ILE A 90 8.95 8.16 -14.09
C ILE A 90 8.88 7.28 -12.85
N GLY A 91 8.00 6.28 -12.88
CA GLY A 91 7.92 5.25 -11.84
C GLY A 91 8.66 3.98 -12.23
N PHE A 92 9.53 3.49 -11.33
CA PHE A 92 10.18 2.20 -11.44
C PHE A 92 9.84 1.33 -10.22
N LEU A 93 9.33 0.14 -10.48
CA LEU A 93 8.99 -0.86 -9.47
C LEU A 93 10.09 -1.92 -9.39
N PHE A 94 10.45 -2.31 -8.18
CA PHE A 94 11.48 -3.30 -7.89
C PHE A 94 11.03 -4.28 -6.82
N LYS A 95 11.62 -5.49 -6.84
CA LYS A 95 11.73 -6.31 -5.63
C LYS A 95 12.71 -5.67 -4.66
N SER A 96 12.58 -5.99 -3.38
CA SER A 96 13.41 -5.41 -2.32
C SER A 96 14.91 -5.74 -2.42
N ASP A 97 15.26 -6.80 -3.13
CA ASP A 97 16.64 -7.17 -3.49
C ASP A 97 17.20 -6.40 -4.70
N GLY A 98 16.44 -5.45 -5.25
CA GLY A 98 16.81 -4.66 -6.43
C GLY A 98 16.58 -5.36 -7.77
N SER A 99 16.11 -6.61 -7.76
CA SER A 99 15.76 -7.33 -8.99
C SER A 99 14.38 -6.92 -9.53
N ALA A 100 14.02 -7.48 -10.69
CA ALA A 100 12.72 -7.28 -11.33
C ALA A 100 12.35 -5.81 -11.58
N LYS A 101 13.33 -5.00 -11.99
CA LYS A 101 13.14 -3.61 -12.43
C LYS A 101 12.06 -3.53 -13.51
N GLN A 102 11.00 -2.76 -13.24
CA GLN A 102 9.88 -2.54 -14.15
C GLN A 102 9.55 -1.05 -14.21
N LYS A 103 9.60 -0.46 -15.40
CA LYS A 103 9.07 0.89 -15.61
C LYS A 103 7.55 0.81 -15.69
N ILE A 104 6.84 1.53 -14.80
CA ILE A 104 5.38 1.45 -14.70
C ILE A 104 4.65 2.65 -15.32
N THR A 105 5.36 3.73 -15.67
CA THR A 105 4.76 4.90 -16.32
C THR A 105 5.15 4.99 -17.80
N ALA A 106 4.22 5.50 -18.60
CA ALA A 106 4.50 6.02 -19.94
C ALA A 106 4.81 7.54 -19.87
N ARG A 107 5.28 8.13 -20.97
CA ARG A 107 5.69 9.56 -21.02
C ARG A 107 4.58 10.55 -20.61
N TRP A 108 3.33 10.15 -20.82
CA TRP A 108 2.13 10.95 -20.55
C TRP A 108 1.46 10.59 -19.21
N ASP A 109 1.93 9.54 -18.53
CA ASP A 109 1.30 8.93 -17.34
C ASP A 109 2.00 9.40 -16.07
N PHE A 110 1.57 10.53 -15.53
CA PHE A 110 2.21 11.16 -14.38
C PHE A 110 1.70 10.61 -13.05
N ILE A 111 2.64 10.31 -12.16
CA ILE A 111 2.36 9.94 -10.77
C ILE A 111 2.22 11.21 -9.94
N LEU A 112 1.04 11.49 -9.40
CA LEU A 112 0.91 12.54 -8.38
C LEU A 112 1.60 12.06 -7.09
N GLN A 113 2.84 12.50 -6.87
CA GLN A 113 3.77 11.92 -5.88
C GLN A 113 3.23 11.93 -4.44
N SER A 114 2.42 12.93 -4.12
CA SER A 114 1.73 13.06 -2.81
C SER A 114 0.55 12.10 -2.66
N ARG A 115 0.22 11.31 -3.68
CA ARG A 115 -0.94 10.40 -3.76
C ARG A 115 -0.49 9.02 -4.24
N VAL A 116 0.47 8.45 -3.53
CA VAL A 116 0.99 7.10 -3.75
C VAL A 116 0.86 6.32 -2.46
N GLU A 117 0.24 5.15 -2.52
CA GLU A 117 -0.02 4.31 -1.37
C GLU A 117 0.11 2.82 -1.72
N TRP A 118 0.38 1.99 -0.72
CA TRP A 118 0.47 0.55 -0.89
C TRP A 118 -0.73 -0.13 -0.21
N SER A 119 -1.21 -1.22 -0.81
CA SER A 119 -2.14 -2.12 -0.13
C SER A 119 -1.51 -2.66 1.16
N ALA A 120 -2.35 -2.97 2.15
CA ALA A 120 -1.87 -3.47 3.45
C ALA A 120 -1.01 -4.74 3.33
N ASP A 121 -1.35 -5.62 2.37
CA ASP A 121 -0.59 -6.84 2.09
C ASP A 121 0.65 -6.61 1.20
N GLY A 122 0.85 -5.37 0.72
CA GLY A 122 1.97 -4.98 -0.14
C GLY A 122 1.96 -5.60 -1.54
N LYS A 123 0.85 -6.22 -1.96
CA LYS A 123 0.72 -6.82 -3.30
C LYS A 123 0.38 -5.82 -4.39
N TYR A 124 -0.16 -4.66 -4.01
CA TYR A 124 -0.58 -3.63 -4.94
C TYR A 124 -0.01 -2.28 -4.54
N LEU A 125 0.54 -1.59 -5.53
CA LEU A 125 0.82 -0.17 -5.48
C LEU A 125 -0.38 0.56 -6.05
N TYR A 126 -0.84 1.60 -5.38
CA TYR A 126 -1.83 2.54 -5.89
C TYR A 126 -1.17 3.90 -6.08
N TYR A 127 -1.43 4.55 -7.20
CA TYR A 127 -1.09 5.95 -7.37
C TYR A 127 -2.21 6.71 -8.06
N TYR A 128 -2.36 7.98 -7.73
CA TYR A 128 -3.27 8.85 -8.46
C TYR A 128 -2.56 9.38 -9.70
N ARG A 129 -3.13 9.04 -10.85
CA ARG A 129 -2.65 9.42 -12.16
C ARG A 129 -3.27 10.73 -12.61
N ILE A 130 -2.45 11.58 -13.21
CA ILE A 130 -2.91 12.66 -14.09
C ILE A 130 -2.13 12.63 -15.42
N ASN A 131 -2.57 13.40 -16.41
CA ASN A 131 -1.82 13.56 -17.65
C ASN A 131 -0.58 14.42 -17.39
N SER A 132 0.55 14.02 -17.98
CA SER A 132 1.74 14.86 -18.07
C SER A 132 1.38 16.18 -18.76
N THR A 133 1.97 17.28 -18.30
CA THR A 133 1.88 18.58 -18.97
C THR A 133 2.75 18.65 -20.23
N GLY A 134 3.65 17.69 -20.38
CA GLY A 134 4.68 17.74 -21.40
C GLY A 134 4.62 16.63 -22.46
N ALA A 135 3.60 15.77 -22.41
CA ALA A 135 3.35 14.81 -23.47
C ALA A 135 1.86 14.54 -23.61
N ASP A 136 1.37 14.62 -24.83
CA ASP A 136 -0.02 14.30 -25.13
C ASP A 136 -0.29 12.82 -24.82
N PRO A 137 -1.39 12.50 -24.13
CA PRO A 137 -1.81 11.12 -23.96
C PRO A 137 -2.27 10.54 -25.32
N PRO A 138 -2.06 9.23 -25.56
CA PRO A 138 -2.65 8.58 -26.72
C PRO A 138 -4.18 8.63 -26.64
N ALA A 139 -4.86 8.50 -27.78
CA ALA A 139 -6.32 8.64 -27.87
C ALA A 139 -7.10 7.63 -26.99
N ASP A 140 -6.50 6.48 -26.69
CA ASP A 140 -7.05 5.40 -25.86
C ASP A 140 -6.59 5.48 -24.40
N ALA A 141 -5.96 6.59 -23.99
CA ALA A 141 -5.53 6.79 -22.62
C ALA A 141 -6.68 6.74 -21.62
N PRO A 142 -6.54 6.01 -20.49
CA PRO A 142 -7.51 6.12 -19.41
C PRO A 142 -7.59 7.54 -18.85
N PRO A 143 -8.75 7.94 -18.29
CA PRO A 143 -8.87 9.20 -17.58
C PRO A 143 -7.95 9.26 -16.35
N SER A 144 -7.78 10.48 -15.81
CA SER A 144 -7.13 10.69 -14.52
C SER A 144 -7.89 9.96 -13.41
N GLY A 145 -7.17 9.43 -12.42
CA GLY A 145 -7.77 8.63 -11.37
C GLY A 145 -6.78 7.68 -10.69
N TRP A 146 -7.29 6.89 -9.76
CA TRP A 146 -6.48 5.86 -9.10
C TRP A 146 -6.15 4.72 -10.05
N VAL A 147 -4.86 4.43 -10.19
CA VAL A 147 -4.31 3.27 -10.88
C VAL A 147 -3.83 2.27 -9.83
N GLN A 148 -4.11 1.00 -10.07
CA GLN A 148 -3.56 -0.12 -9.31
C GLN A 148 -2.50 -0.81 -10.15
N VAL A 149 -1.36 -1.12 -9.54
CA VAL A 149 -0.24 -1.84 -10.16
C VAL A 149 0.03 -3.10 -9.33
N ALA A 150 -0.04 -4.26 -9.98
CA ALA A 150 0.34 -5.53 -9.35
C ALA A 150 1.85 -5.57 -9.11
N ALA A 151 2.27 -5.64 -7.84
CA ALA A 151 3.68 -5.52 -7.45
C ALA A 151 4.59 -6.57 -8.10
N GLN A 152 4.05 -7.76 -8.37
CA GLN A 152 4.80 -8.87 -8.95
C GLN A 152 5.03 -8.72 -10.47
N SER A 153 4.04 -8.22 -11.20
CA SER A 153 4.04 -8.23 -12.68
C SER A 153 4.11 -6.84 -13.31
N GLY A 154 3.90 -5.77 -12.54
CA GLY A 154 3.77 -4.42 -13.07
C GLY A 154 2.46 -4.19 -13.84
N ALA A 155 1.55 -5.17 -13.87
CA ALA A 155 0.30 -5.06 -14.59
C ALA A 155 -0.57 -3.95 -13.99
N LYS A 156 -1.05 -3.05 -14.85
CA LYS A 156 -1.85 -1.89 -14.46
C LYS A 156 -3.33 -2.13 -14.73
N SER A 157 -4.17 -1.61 -13.84
CA SER A 157 -5.62 -1.52 -14.03
C SER A 157 -6.18 -0.29 -13.30
N ALA A 158 -7.41 0.10 -13.63
CA ALA A 158 -8.12 1.08 -12.82
C ALA A 158 -8.32 0.52 -11.40
N ALA A 159 -8.09 1.34 -10.36
CA ALA A 159 -8.20 0.91 -8.97
C ALA A 159 -9.65 0.98 -8.45
N THR A 160 -10.61 0.49 -9.24
CA THR A 160 -12.04 0.52 -8.88
C THR A 160 -12.33 -0.26 -7.59
N THR A 161 -11.54 -1.30 -7.32
CA THR A 161 -11.60 -2.16 -6.13
C THR A 161 -10.49 -1.88 -5.11
N ARG A 162 -9.86 -0.69 -5.16
CA ARG A 162 -8.88 -0.26 -4.17
C ARG A 162 -9.44 -0.51 -2.76
N THR A 163 -8.69 -1.20 -1.93
CA THR A 163 -9.11 -1.54 -0.57
C THR A 163 -8.36 -0.65 0.40
N LEU A 164 -9.08 0.25 1.07
CA LEU A 164 -8.51 1.15 2.05
C LEU A 164 -8.23 0.44 3.38
N LYS A 165 -7.18 0.90 4.06
CA LYS A 165 -6.68 0.34 5.31
C LYS A 165 -7.42 0.96 6.48
N THR A 166 -8.18 0.16 7.22
CA THR A 166 -8.93 0.64 8.40
C THR A 166 -8.05 1.14 9.54
N ALA A 167 -6.76 0.78 9.53
CA ALA A 167 -5.76 1.24 10.50
C ALA A 167 -5.09 2.59 10.12
N ALA A 168 -5.33 3.11 8.90
CA ALA A 168 -4.75 4.37 8.43
C ALA A 168 -5.70 5.55 8.63
N ASN A 169 -5.14 6.75 8.60
CA ASN A 169 -5.90 8.00 8.47
C ASN A 169 -5.90 8.44 7.01
N TYR A 170 -6.98 9.13 6.63
CA TYR A 170 -7.21 9.61 5.28
C TYR A 170 -7.51 11.11 5.29
N SER A 171 -7.09 11.75 4.20
CA SER A 171 -7.44 13.13 3.89
C SER A 171 -8.27 13.19 2.62
N ILE A 172 -9.04 14.28 2.50
CA ILE A 172 -9.75 14.61 1.26
C ILE A 172 -8.75 15.14 0.24
N PHE A 173 -8.91 14.71 -1.00
CA PHE A 173 -8.22 15.28 -2.15
C PHE A 173 -9.13 15.24 -3.37
N ASN A 174 -8.73 15.96 -4.44
CA ASN A 174 -9.45 16.00 -5.71
C ASN A 174 -10.90 16.52 -5.57
N VAL A 175 -11.12 17.44 -4.63
CA VAL A 175 -12.35 18.23 -4.48
C VAL A 175 -11.94 19.70 -4.65
N GLN A 176 -12.73 20.47 -5.41
CA GLN A 176 -12.41 21.88 -5.67
C GLN A 176 -12.48 22.71 -4.37
N PRO A 177 -11.71 23.81 -4.24
CA PRO A 177 -11.69 24.61 -3.02
C PRO A 177 -13.06 25.19 -2.60
N ASP A 178 -13.95 25.41 -3.55
CA ASP A 178 -15.31 25.95 -3.38
C ASP A 178 -16.40 24.86 -3.32
N ASP A 179 -16.02 23.58 -3.32
CA ASP A 179 -16.92 22.43 -3.25
C ASP A 179 -16.76 21.66 -1.92
N VAL A 180 -17.53 20.60 -1.73
CA VAL A 180 -17.49 19.73 -0.56
C VAL A 180 -17.63 18.26 -0.95
N LEU A 181 -17.03 17.38 -0.14
CA LEU A 181 -17.34 15.96 -0.25
C LEU A 181 -18.59 15.62 0.56
N ASN A 182 -19.64 15.16 -0.11
CA ASN A 182 -20.85 14.69 0.55
C ASN A 182 -20.63 13.35 1.28
N VAL A 183 -21.04 13.31 2.55
CA VAL A 183 -21.15 12.08 3.36
C VAL A 183 -22.59 11.60 3.30
N ARG A 184 -22.80 10.34 2.95
CA ARG A 184 -24.12 9.78 2.66
C ARG A 184 -24.56 8.73 3.68
N ALA A 185 -25.86 8.58 3.88
CA ALA A 185 -26.45 7.63 4.82
C ALA A 185 -26.14 6.16 4.46
N ALA A 186 -25.97 5.88 3.17
CA ALA A 186 -25.65 4.58 2.62
C ALA A 186 -24.69 4.74 1.43
N ALA A 187 -24.14 3.62 0.95
CA ALA A 187 -23.41 3.60 -0.31
C ALA A 187 -24.29 4.10 -1.47
N GLY A 188 -23.67 4.80 -2.43
CA GLY A 188 -24.33 5.26 -3.66
C GLY A 188 -24.61 6.75 -3.72
N ALA A 189 -24.55 7.31 -4.93
CA ALA A 189 -24.70 8.74 -5.20
C ALA A 189 -26.13 9.27 -4.98
N THR A 190 -27.13 8.39 -4.88
CA THR A 190 -28.54 8.74 -4.65
C THR A 190 -28.96 8.62 -3.19
N ALA A 191 -28.11 8.09 -2.31
CA ALA A 191 -28.39 8.01 -0.89
C ALA A 191 -28.44 9.42 -0.27
N ALA A 192 -29.29 9.59 0.76
CA ALA A 192 -29.44 10.86 1.46
C ALA A 192 -28.10 11.38 2.00
N ILE A 193 -27.88 12.69 1.88
CA ILE A 193 -26.70 13.36 2.42
C ILE A 193 -26.93 13.56 3.93
N VAL A 194 -25.96 13.13 4.74
CA VAL A 194 -26.00 13.22 6.22
C VAL A 194 -24.93 14.16 6.78
N GLY A 195 -24.06 14.68 5.92
CA GLY A 195 -23.05 15.66 6.26
C GLY A 195 -22.14 15.97 5.08
N THR A 196 -21.20 16.87 5.29
CA THR A 196 -20.21 17.28 4.29
C THR A 196 -18.83 17.37 4.91
N LEU A 197 -17.79 17.19 4.10
CA LEU A 197 -16.39 17.35 4.48
C LEU A 197 -15.74 18.43 3.61
N SER A 198 -14.94 19.28 4.25
CA SER A 198 -14.12 20.27 3.55
C SER A 198 -13.15 19.59 2.58
N PRO A 199 -12.81 20.23 1.43
CA PRO A 199 -11.80 19.74 0.50
C PRO A 199 -10.42 19.46 1.12
N THR A 200 -10.15 20.02 2.30
CA THR A 200 -8.88 19.88 3.02
C THR A 200 -8.99 19.07 4.31
N ALA A 201 -10.13 18.41 4.56
CA ALA A 201 -10.35 17.63 5.78
C ALA A 201 -9.32 16.48 5.90
N LYS A 202 -8.87 16.23 7.13
CA LYS A 202 -7.84 15.26 7.52
C LYS A 202 -8.26 14.44 8.73
N GLY A 203 -7.64 13.30 8.98
CA GLY A 203 -7.94 12.42 10.11
C GLY A 203 -9.23 11.60 9.93
N ILE A 204 -9.62 11.33 8.68
CA ILE A 204 -10.79 10.51 8.35
C ILE A 204 -10.41 9.05 8.54
N ARG A 205 -11.25 8.30 9.26
CA ARG A 205 -11.05 6.88 9.50
C ARG A 205 -12.01 6.07 8.65
N VAL A 206 -11.49 5.11 7.89
CA VAL A 206 -12.31 4.10 7.23
C VAL A 206 -12.66 3.02 8.24
N THR A 207 -13.95 2.72 8.42
CA THR A 207 -14.42 1.85 9.51
C THR A 207 -14.83 0.45 9.06
N GLY A 208 -14.74 0.15 7.76
CA GLY A 208 -15.17 -1.14 7.22
C GLY A 208 -14.89 -1.26 5.73
N SER A 209 -15.30 -2.40 5.16
CA SER A 209 -15.09 -2.71 3.74
C SER A 209 -15.91 -1.80 2.83
N GLY A 210 -15.37 -1.53 1.64
CA GLY A 210 -16.08 -0.79 0.61
C GLY A 210 -17.17 -1.61 -0.09
N ILE A 211 -18.17 -0.91 -0.62
CA ILE A 211 -19.25 -1.46 -1.43
C ILE A 211 -19.20 -0.81 -2.82
N ALA A 212 -19.13 -1.63 -3.86
CA ALA A 212 -19.25 -1.18 -5.24
C ALA A 212 -20.71 -0.87 -5.57
N GLN A 213 -21.01 0.37 -5.93
CA GLN A 213 -22.34 0.83 -6.30
C GLN A 213 -22.28 1.98 -7.29
N GLY A 214 -22.96 1.83 -8.43
CA GLY A 214 -22.99 2.83 -9.49
C GLY A 214 -21.60 3.13 -10.07
N GLY A 215 -20.80 2.09 -10.32
CA GLY A 215 -19.44 2.20 -10.89
C GLY A 215 -18.38 2.77 -9.95
N ASN A 216 -18.74 3.08 -8.70
CA ASN A 216 -17.85 3.64 -7.69
C ASN A 216 -17.81 2.74 -6.46
N THR A 217 -16.70 2.77 -5.73
CA THR A 217 -16.60 2.10 -4.44
C THR A 217 -16.83 3.12 -3.33
N TRP A 218 -17.83 2.84 -2.50
CA TRP A 218 -18.19 3.64 -1.35
C TRP A 218 -17.64 2.98 -0.10
N VAL A 219 -17.04 3.75 0.80
CA VAL A 219 -16.49 3.23 2.06
C VAL A 219 -17.19 3.89 3.24
N PRO A 220 -17.45 3.13 4.32
CA PRO A 220 -17.96 3.71 5.55
C PRO A 220 -16.81 4.42 6.27
N ILE A 221 -17.09 5.62 6.75
CA ILE A 221 -16.11 6.46 7.45
C ILE A 221 -16.63 6.93 8.80
N ARG A 222 -15.68 7.32 9.65
CA ARG A 222 -15.90 8.16 10.81
C ARG A 222 -14.96 9.36 10.76
N TYR A 223 -15.52 10.54 10.97
CA TYR A 223 -14.79 11.80 11.06
C TYR A 223 -15.39 12.63 12.20
N GLN A 224 -14.62 12.81 13.28
CA GLN A 224 -15.12 13.42 14.50
C GLN A 224 -16.43 12.74 14.96
N ASN A 225 -17.54 13.49 15.04
CA ASN A 225 -18.86 12.97 15.41
C ASN A 225 -19.67 12.46 14.21
N LEU A 226 -19.25 12.70 12.97
CA LEU A 226 -19.93 12.30 11.75
C LEU A 226 -19.56 10.86 11.35
N SER A 227 -20.56 10.08 10.97
CA SER A 227 -20.39 8.75 10.36
C SER A 227 -21.28 8.64 9.12
N GLY A 228 -20.83 7.91 8.12
CA GLY A 228 -21.58 7.68 6.89
C GLY A 228 -20.69 7.10 5.79
N TRP A 229 -21.09 7.25 4.54
CA TRP A 229 -20.43 6.68 3.38
C TRP A 229 -19.91 7.77 2.46
N VAL A 230 -18.69 7.60 1.95
CA VAL A 230 -18.10 8.49 0.94
C VAL A 230 -17.57 7.68 -0.23
N ASN A 231 -17.49 8.30 -1.41
CA ASN A 231 -16.81 7.69 -2.56
C ASN A 231 -15.30 7.68 -2.27
N GLN A 232 -14.69 6.50 -2.28
CA GLN A 232 -13.29 6.36 -1.92
C GLN A 232 -12.33 7.09 -2.87
N ASN A 233 -12.76 7.44 -4.08
CA ASN A 233 -11.91 8.12 -5.06
C ASN A 233 -11.41 9.49 -4.57
N TYR A 234 -12.07 10.08 -3.56
CA TYR A 234 -11.70 11.35 -2.95
C TYR A 234 -10.90 11.21 -1.65
N LEU A 235 -10.53 9.98 -1.27
CA LEU A 235 -9.68 9.70 -0.11
C LEU A 235 -8.26 9.34 -0.54
N CYS A 236 -7.27 9.90 0.13
CA CYS A 236 -5.88 9.45 0.05
C CYS A 236 -5.31 9.26 1.45
N GLU A 237 -4.46 8.25 1.61
CA GLU A 237 -3.75 8.05 2.86
C GLU A 237 -2.91 9.29 3.24
N GLU A 238 -2.81 9.56 4.55
CA GLU A 238 -2.02 10.66 5.12
C GLU A 238 -0.55 10.31 5.37
#